data_AF-A0A9D1B4L7-F1
#
_entry.id   AF-A0A9D1B4L7-F1
#
_cell.length_a   1.000
_cell.length_b   1.000
_cell.length_c   1.000
_cell.angle_alpha   90.00
_cell.angle_beta   90.00
_cell.angle_gamma   90.00
#
_symmetry.space_group_name_H-M   'P 1'
#
loop_
_entity.id
_entity.type
_entity.pdbx_description
1 polymer ?
#
loop_
_entity_poly.entity_id
_entity_poly.type
_entity_poly.pdbx_seq_one_letter_code
_entity_poly.pdbx_strand_id
1 'polypeptide(L)'
;MTQADLKAANRRLLKRLGFVIVGMFGFVYALVPLYNVFCDITGLNGKTSGEAAQVTNVQPDLSRTVVVEFIASVNESMPWEFRPHVERMEVHPGKTYRVSFYARNRTDDAMVGQAIPSVTPGQAAAYFKKTECFCFTEQRFEGGEGRDMPLVFMVDPDLPEDIHELALSYTFFDKQKLTRLNK
;
A
#
# COMPACT_ATOMS: atom_id res chain seq x y z
N MET A 1 62.71 12.23 10.96
CA MET A 1 61.99 11.68 9.78
C MET A 1 61.92 12.77 8.72
N THR A 2 62.43 12.52 7.52
CA THR A 2 62.55 13.55 6.49
C THR A 2 61.26 13.64 5.66
N GLN A 3 61.00 14.82 5.07
CA GLN A 3 59.86 15.06 4.15
C GLN A 3 59.78 14.06 2.98
N ALA A 4 60.91 13.49 2.57
CA ALA A 4 60.99 12.48 1.51
C ALA A 4 60.40 11.12 1.93
N ASP A 5 60.62 10.70 3.18
CA ASP A 5 60.11 9.43 3.72
C ASP A 5 58.57 9.45 3.84
N LEU A 6 58.01 10.57 4.28
CA LEU A 6 56.57 10.81 4.36
C LEU A 6 55.89 10.76 2.98
N LYS A 7 56.49 11.37 1.94
CA LYS A 7 55.96 11.33 0.58
C LYS A 7 55.97 9.91 -0.01
N ALA A 8 57.02 9.12 0.26
CA ALA A 8 57.10 7.74 -0.22
C ALA A 8 56.06 6.82 0.46
N ALA A 9 55.86 6.98 1.77
CA ALA A 9 54.84 6.25 2.53
C ALA A 9 53.42 6.61 2.07
N ASN A 10 53.12 7.91 1.90
CA ASN A 10 51.82 8.38 1.42
C ASN A 10 51.52 7.89 0.00
N ARG A 11 52.52 7.83 -0.89
CA ARG A 11 52.35 7.29 -2.25
C ARG A 11 52.00 5.80 -2.24
N ARG A 12 52.56 5.03 -1.29
CA ARG A 12 52.24 3.60 -1.13
C ARG A 12 50.84 3.40 -0.54
N LEU A 13 50.43 4.25 0.41
CA LEU A 13 49.07 4.26 0.96
C LEU A 13 48.02 4.63 -0.10
N LEU A 14 48.25 5.69 -0.88
CA LEU A 14 47.38 6.10 -1.98
C LEU A 14 47.18 4.98 -3.02
N LYS A 15 48.24 4.25 -3.38
CA LYS A 15 48.12 3.10 -4.28
C LYS A 15 47.28 1.97 -3.69
N ARG A 16 47.43 1.67 -2.39
CA ARG A 16 46.63 0.65 -1.70
C ARG A 16 45.15 1.06 -1.62
N LEU A 17 44.87 2.29 -1.23
CA LEU A 17 43.50 2.82 -1.15
C LEU A 17 42.85 2.87 -2.53
N GLY A 18 43.59 3.28 -3.57
CA GLY A 18 43.09 3.25 -4.95
C GLY A 18 42.71 1.84 -5.43
N PHE A 19 43.52 0.82 -5.10
CA PHE A 19 43.20 -0.56 -5.45
C PHE A 19 41.94 -1.07 -4.72
N VAL A 20 41.77 -0.71 -3.44
CA VAL A 20 40.56 -1.07 -2.67
C VAL A 20 39.32 -0.43 -3.27
N ILE A 21 39.38 0.85 -3.64
CA ILE A 21 38.26 1.57 -4.26
C ILE A 21 37.84 0.87 -5.56
N VAL A 22 38.79 0.60 -6.47
CA VAL A 22 38.50 -0.11 -7.72
C VAL A 22 37.92 -1.50 -7.46
N GLY A 23 38.43 -2.21 -6.45
CA GLY A 23 37.88 -3.50 -6.02
C GLY A 23 36.44 -3.42 -5.53
N MET A 24 36.09 -2.40 -4.74
CA MET A 24 34.72 -2.21 -4.24
C MET A 24 33.74 -1.91 -5.38
N PHE A 25 34.12 -1.05 -6.33
CA PHE A 25 33.29 -0.78 -7.50
C PHE A 25 33.12 -2.02 -8.40
N GLY A 26 34.20 -2.78 -8.60
CA GLY A 26 34.15 -4.05 -9.32
C GLY A 26 33.22 -5.07 -8.64
N PHE A 27 33.25 -5.14 -7.31
CA PHE A 27 32.38 -6.02 -6.54
C PHE A 27 30.90 -5.63 -6.66
N VAL A 28 30.57 -4.33 -6.56
CA VAL A 28 29.19 -3.85 -6.74
C VAL A 28 28.67 -4.14 -8.15
N TYR A 29 29.51 -3.96 -9.19
CA TYR A 29 29.14 -4.29 -10.56
C TYR A 29 28.94 -5.81 -10.76
N ALA A 30 29.78 -6.63 -10.12
CA ALA A 30 29.68 -8.09 -10.18
C ALA A 30 28.53 -8.67 -9.33
N LEU A 31 28.01 -7.92 -8.35
CA LEU A 31 26.95 -8.36 -7.46
C LEU A 31 25.65 -8.66 -8.23
N VAL A 32 25.31 -7.84 -9.23
CA VAL A 32 24.09 -7.99 -10.05
C VAL A 32 24.09 -9.31 -10.84
N PRO A 33 25.10 -9.62 -11.68
CA PRO A 33 25.14 -10.90 -12.40
C PRO A 33 25.29 -12.11 -11.47
N LEU A 34 26.05 -11.97 -10.37
CA LEU A 34 26.18 -13.03 -9.38
C LEU A 34 24.81 -13.35 -8.74
N TYR A 35 24.06 -12.31 -8.36
CA TYR A 35 22.70 -12.45 -7.84
C TYR A 35 21.78 -13.13 -8.85
N ASN A 36 21.85 -12.78 -10.14
CA ASN A 36 21.07 -13.45 -11.18
C ASN A 36 21.39 -14.95 -11.27
N VAL A 37 22.67 -15.35 -11.23
CA VAL A 37 23.05 -16.78 -11.27
C VAL A 37 22.57 -17.52 -10.02
N PHE A 38 22.71 -16.93 -8.83
CA PHE A 38 22.17 -17.52 -7.61
C PHE A 38 20.65 -17.67 -7.67
N CYS A 39 19.97 -16.66 -8.21
CA CYS A 39 18.54 -16.66 -8.45
C CYS A 39 18.09 -17.75 -9.43
N ASP A 40 18.85 -18.00 -10.49
CA ASP A 40 18.57 -19.04 -11.49
C ASP A 40 18.76 -20.45 -10.90
N ILE A 41 19.79 -20.65 -10.06
CA ILE A 41 20.07 -21.94 -9.42
C ILE A 41 19.05 -22.26 -8.32
N THR A 42 18.68 -21.26 -7.51
CA THR A 42 17.76 -21.44 -6.37
C THR A 42 16.29 -21.39 -6.77
N GLY A 43 15.97 -20.95 -7.99
CA GLY A 43 14.60 -20.81 -8.48
C GLY A 43 13.80 -19.72 -7.76
N LEU A 44 14.45 -18.88 -6.95
CA LEU A 44 13.81 -17.80 -6.18
C LEU A 44 13.37 -16.62 -7.06
N ASN A 45 13.73 -16.63 -8.34
CA ASN A 45 13.53 -15.51 -9.24
C ASN A 45 12.83 -16.01 -10.49
N GLY A 46 11.51 -16.10 -10.42
CA GLY A 46 10.60 -16.49 -11.51
C GLY A 46 10.65 -15.58 -12.74
N LYS A 47 11.85 -15.30 -13.27
CA LYS A 47 12.13 -14.63 -14.52
C LYS A 47 11.87 -15.63 -15.65
N THR A 48 10.61 -15.73 -16.04
CA THR A 48 10.28 -16.03 -17.42
C THR A 48 10.73 -14.84 -18.27
N SER A 49 11.35 -15.14 -19.41
CA SER A 49 11.83 -14.22 -20.42
C SER A 49 10.91 -13.02 -20.68
N GLY A 50 11.41 -11.80 -20.50
CA GLY A 50 11.04 -10.63 -21.30
C GLY A 50 9.63 -10.04 -21.16
N GLU A 51 8.78 -10.52 -20.27
CA GLU A 51 7.49 -9.86 -19.98
C GLU A 51 7.56 -9.10 -18.66
N ALA A 52 7.09 -7.85 -18.71
CA ALA A 52 7.09 -6.91 -17.61
C ALA A 52 6.59 -7.55 -16.30
N ALA A 53 7.31 -7.24 -15.22
CA ALA A 53 7.03 -7.60 -13.83
C ALA A 53 5.56 -7.97 -13.60
N GLN A 54 5.26 -9.27 -13.60
CA GLN A 54 4.03 -9.73 -12.98
C GLN A 54 4.20 -9.47 -11.48
N VAL A 55 3.51 -8.41 -11.04
CA VAL A 55 3.03 -8.23 -9.67
C VAL A 55 2.82 -9.61 -9.10
N THR A 56 3.55 -9.93 -8.03
CA THR A 56 3.54 -11.19 -7.29
C THR A 56 2.32 -12.01 -7.65
N ASN A 57 2.49 -13.10 -8.41
CA ASN A 57 1.45 -14.10 -8.65
C ASN A 57 1.14 -14.77 -7.31
N VAL A 58 0.48 -14.03 -6.43
CA VAL A 58 -0.28 -14.57 -5.32
C VAL A 58 -1.40 -15.33 -6.01
N GLN A 59 -1.17 -16.62 -6.24
CA GLN A 59 -2.20 -17.50 -6.79
C GLN A 59 -3.40 -17.38 -5.86
N PRO A 60 -4.56 -16.92 -6.36
CA PRO A 60 -5.72 -16.77 -5.50
C PRO A 60 -6.13 -18.14 -4.97
N ASP A 61 -6.32 -18.22 -3.67
CA ASP A 61 -6.87 -19.42 -3.05
C ASP A 61 -8.37 -19.47 -3.34
N LEU A 62 -8.73 -20.18 -4.41
CA LEU A 62 -10.10 -20.37 -4.84
C LEU A 62 -10.84 -21.42 -3.97
N SER A 63 -10.14 -22.16 -3.12
CA SER A 63 -10.76 -23.16 -2.24
C SER A 63 -11.39 -22.51 -1.00
N ARG A 64 -10.84 -21.37 -0.58
CA ARG A 64 -11.30 -20.60 0.56
C ARG A 64 -12.18 -19.42 0.13
N THR A 65 -13.28 -19.24 0.83
CA THR A 65 -14.17 -18.08 0.67
C THR A 65 -14.20 -17.30 1.98
N VAL A 66 -14.05 -15.98 1.88
CA VAL A 66 -14.14 -15.03 2.98
C VAL A 66 -15.25 -14.03 2.66
N VAL A 67 -16.10 -13.75 3.63
CA VAL A 67 -17.16 -12.74 3.47
C VAL A 67 -16.61 -11.39 3.90
N VAL A 68 -16.69 -10.40 3.01
CA VAL A 68 -16.39 -9.00 3.32
C VAL A 68 -17.70 -8.24 3.47
N GLU A 69 -17.94 -7.69 4.65
CA GLU A 69 -19.04 -6.76 4.90
C GLU A 69 -18.55 -5.32 4.76
N PHE A 70 -19.28 -4.49 4.04
CA PHE A 70 -18.97 -3.09 3.81
C PHE A 70 -19.93 -2.22 4.60
N ILE A 71 -19.40 -1.51 5.59
CA ILE A 71 -20.19 -0.66 6.47
C ILE A 71 -19.82 0.79 6.19
N ALA A 72 -20.83 1.62 5.99
CA ALA A 72 -20.68 3.07 5.89
C ALA A 72 -21.35 3.73 7.09
N SER A 73 -20.63 4.63 7.74
CA SER A 73 -21.12 5.41 8.86
C SER A 73 -20.75 6.87 8.67
N VAL A 74 -21.61 7.77 9.10
CA VAL A 74 -21.34 9.21 9.16
C VAL A 74 -21.22 9.62 10.63
N ASN A 75 -20.35 10.57 10.94
CA ASN A 75 -20.31 11.12 12.29
C ASN A 75 -21.65 11.79 12.65
N GLU A 76 -22.11 11.64 13.90
CA GLU A 76 -23.45 12.06 14.33
C GLU A 76 -23.73 13.52 13.99
N SER A 77 -24.92 13.78 13.44
CA SER A 77 -25.43 15.10 13.02
C SER A 77 -24.80 15.71 11.76
N MET A 78 -24.05 14.95 10.96
CA MET A 78 -23.48 15.44 9.70
C MET A 78 -24.48 15.28 8.53
N PRO A 79 -24.81 16.36 7.78
CA PRO A 79 -25.78 16.34 6.67
C PRO A 79 -25.20 15.70 5.39
N TRP A 80 -24.71 14.46 5.51
CA TRP A 80 -24.06 13.73 4.43
C TRP A 80 -24.81 12.43 4.15
N GLU A 81 -24.84 12.04 2.88
CA GLU A 81 -25.19 10.69 2.49
C GLU A 81 -23.90 9.91 2.28
N PHE A 82 -23.73 8.80 2.98
CA PHE A 82 -22.61 7.91 2.76
C PHE A 82 -23.08 6.47 2.88
N ARG A 83 -22.92 5.69 1.81
CA ARG A 83 -23.40 4.30 1.73
C ARG A 83 -22.52 3.46 0.82
N PRO A 84 -22.35 2.16 1.09
CA PRO A 84 -21.74 1.26 0.13
C PRO A 84 -22.69 1.02 -1.06
N HIS A 85 -22.16 0.63 -2.21
CA HIS A 85 -22.98 0.07 -3.30
C HIS A 85 -23.38 -1.38 -3.04
N VAL A 86 -22.57 -2.11 -2.28
CA VAL A 86 -22.75 -3.53 -1.94
C VAL A 86 -22.47 -3.70 -0.46
N GLU A 87 -23.38 -4.32 0.28
CA GLU A 87 -23.22 -4.49 1.75
C GLU A 87 -22.37 -5.71 2.10
N ARG A 88 -22.45 -6.79 1.31
CA ARG A 88 -21.65 -8.01 1.49
C ARG A 88 -21.12 -8.50 0.16
N MET A 89 -19.91 -9.05 0.17
CA MET A 89 -19.27 -9.69 -0.99
C MET A 89 -18.45 -10.90 -0.54
N GLU A 90 -18.62 -12.01 -1.26
CA GLU A 90 -17.74 -13.17 -1.12
C GLU A 90 -16.46 -12.96 -1.93
N VAL A 91 -15.32 -13.17 -1.27
CA VAL A 91 -14.01 -12.98 -1.85
C VAL A 91 -13.11 -14.19 -1.63
N HIS A 92 -12.19 -14.38 -2.55
CA HIS A 92 -11.13 -15.37 -2.47
C HIS A 92 -9.82 -14.68 -2.12
N PRO A 93 -9.12 -15.10 -1.05
CA PRO A 93 -7.81 -14.56 -0.71
C PRO A 93 -6.83 -14.62 -1.90
N GLY A 94 -6.03 -13.58 -2.09
CA GLY A 94 -5.10 -13.42 -3.21
C GLY A 94 -5.72 -12.85 -4.48
N LYS A 95 -7.05 -12.70 -4.56
CA LYS A 95 -7.72 -12.04 -5.69
C LYS A 95 -8.04 -10.57 -5.39
N THR A 96 -7.80 -9.71 -6.37
CA THR A 96 -8.14 -8.29 -6.29
C THR A 96 -9.61 -8.06 -6.66
N TYR A 97 -10.31 -7.27 -5.84
CA TYR A 97 -11.70 -6.88 -6.01
C TYR A 97 -11.83 -5.36 -6.08
N ARG A 98 -12.90 -4.90 -6.74
CA ARG A 98 -13.26 -3.49 -6.83
C ARG A 98 -14.70 -3.31 -6.36
N VAL A 99 -14.89 -2.37 -5.44
CA VAL A 99 -16.20 -1.92 -4.95
C VAL A 99 -16.25 -0.41 -4.96
N SER A 100 -17.45 0.17 -4.85
CA SER A 100 -17.61 1.63 -4.80
C SER A 100 -18.48 2.03 -3.61
N PHE A 101 -18.10 3.11 -2.95
CA PHE A 101 -18.94 3.80 -1.97
C PHE A 101 -19.51 5.06 -2.60
N TYR A 102 -20.74 5.41 -2.23
CA TYR A 102 -21.36 6.67 -2.64
C TYR A 102 -21.25 7.68 -1.49
N ALA A 103 -20.75 8.88 -1.78
CA ALA A 103 -20.78 10.01 -0.87
C ALA A 103 -21.48 11.21 -1.51
N ARG A 104 -22.34 11.90 -0.76
CA ARG A 104 -23.00 13.13 -1.22
C ARG A 104 -23.11 14.17 -0.09
N ASN A 105 -22.74 15.40 -0.42
CA ASN A 105 -23.03 16.55 0.41
C ASN A 105 -24.50 16.95 0.25
N ARG A 106 -25.29 16.94 1.32
CA ARG A 106 -26.71 17.33 1.27
C ARG A 106 -26.95 18.81 1.61
N THR A 107 -25.90 19.57 1.88
CA THR A 107 -25.99 21.02 2.12
C THR A 107 -25.84 21.78 0.81
N ASP A 108 -26.16 23.08 0.83
CA ASP A 108 -25.94 24.00 -0.29
C ASP A 108 -24.53 24.62 -0.27
N ASP A 109 -23.79 24.44 0.82
CA ASP A 109 -22.45 24.97 1.00
C ASP A 109 -21.38 23.94 0.62
N ALA A 110 -20.23 24.41 0.15
CA ALA A 110 -19.09 23.52 -0.09
C ALA A 110 -18.54 22.96 1.22
N MET A 111 -18.38 21.64 1.32
CA MET A 111 -17.86 20.94 2.49
C MET A 111 -16.63 20.10 2.16
N VAL A 112 -15.78 19.84 3.16
CA VAL A 112 -14.61 18.97 3.02
C VAL A 112 -14.78 17.76 3.92
N GLY A 113 -14.83 16.60 3.29
CA GLY A 113 -15.02 15.32 3.96
C GLY A 113 -13.78 14.44 3.89
N GLN A 114 -13.61 13.58 4.89
CA GLN A 114 -12.61 12.50 4.87
C GLN A 114 -13.24 11.20 5.37
N ALA A 115 -13.07 10.12 4.61
CA ALA A 115 -13.43 8.77 5.03
C ALA A 115 -12.26 8.13 5.79
N ILE A 116 -12.50 7.69 7.03
CA ILE A 116 -11.50 6.98 7.85
C ILE A 116 -11.84 5.48 7.87
N PRO A 117 -10.92 4.60 7.42
CA PRO A 117 -11.13 3.16 7.45
C PRO A 117 -10.98 2.53 8.83
N SER A 118 -11.72 1.44 9.05
CA SER A 118 -11.50 0.44 10.09
C SER A 118 -11.75 -0.96 9.54
N VAL A 119 -10.99 -1.96 10.00
CA VAL A 119 -11.18 -3.37 9.64
C VAL A 119 -11.37 -4.19 10.90
N THR A 120 -12.40 -5.03 10.92
CA THR A 120 -12.74 -5.92 12.05
C THR A 120 -12.85 -7.37 11.56
N PRO A 121 -12.31 -8.36 12.29
CA PRO A 121 -11.54 -8.24 13.52
C PRO A 121 -10.18 -7.57 13.31
N GLY A 122 -9.63 -6.93 14.35
CA GLY A 122 -8.37 -6.17 14.23
C GLY A 122 -7.17 -7.01 13.75
N GLN A 123 -7.19 -8.32 13.99
CA GLN A 123 -6.19 -9.25 13.48
C GLN A 123 -6.21 -9.36 11.94
N ALA A 124 -7.40 -9.24 11.32
CA ALA A 124 -7.55 -9.27 9.87
C ALA A 124 -7.05 -7.98 9.19
N ALA A 125 -6.92 -6.88 9.94
CA ALA A 125 -6.51 -5.58 9.38
C ALA A 125 -5.12 -5.62 8.71
N ALA A 126 -4.21 -6.44 9.23
CA ALA A 126 -2.86 -6.62 8.66
C ALA A 126 -2.87 -7.33 7.29
N TYR A 127 -3.91 -8.11 7.02
CA TYR A 127 -4.07 -8.93 5.81
C TYR A 127 -4.97 -8.25 4.77
N PHE A 128 -5.60 -7.13 5.12
CA PHE A 128 -6.45 -6.39 4.20
C PHE A 128 -5.62 -5.33 3.45
N LYS A 129 -5.20 -5.65 2.22
CA LYS A 129 -4.38 -4.76 1.38
C LYS A 129 -5.27 -3.85 0.54
N LYS A 130 -5.18 -2.54 0.77
CA LYS A 130 -5.87 -1.50 -0.02
C LYS A 130 -4.92 -0.95 -1.06
N THR A 131 -5.24 -1.14 -2.33
CA THR A 131 -4.29 -0.88 -3.42
C THR A 131 -4.41 0.54 -3.97
N GLU A 132 -5.48 1.28 -3.66
CA GLU A 132 -5.68 2.65 -4.15
C GLU A 132 -6.16 3.62 -3.05
N CYS A 133 -5.31 4.59 -2.72
CA CYS A 133 -5.46 5.61 -1.68
C CYS A 133 -5.82 7.00 -2.24
N PHE A 134 -6.89 7.12 -3.03
CA PHE A 134 -7.43 8.44 -3.40
C PHE A 134 -8.62 8.86 -2.53
N CYS A 135 -9.34 7.91 -1.93
CA CYS A 135 -10.51 8.21 -1.09
C CYS A 135 -10.15 8.60 0.37
N PHE A 136 -8.89 8.46 0.80
CA PHE A 136 -8.46 8.82 2.17
C PHE A 136 -7.85 10.21 2.29
N THR A 137 -7.73 10.93 1.17
CA THR A 137 -7.40 12.34 1.20
C THR A 137 -8.65 13.16 1.42
N GLU A 138 -8.47 14.39 1.89
CA GLU A 138 -9.57 15.33 2.07
C GLU A 138 -10.19 15.65 0.71
N GLN A 139 -11.48 15.37 0.57
CA GLN A 139 -12.23 15.59 -0.65
C GLN A 139 -13.17 16.78 -0.44
N ARG A 140 -13.05 17.78 -1.32
CA ARG A 140 -13.99 18.91 -1.36
C ARG A 140 -15.18 18.52 -2.25
N PHE A 141 -16.37 18.76 -1.72
CA PHE A 141 -17.65 18.58 -2.40
C PHE A 141 -18.36 19.92 -2.40
N GLU A 142 -18.87 20.35 -3.55
CA GLU A 142 -19.78 21.49 -3.64
C GLU A 142 -21.15 21.14 -3.03
N GLY A 143 -22.01 22.14 -2.87
CA GLY A 143 -23.37 21.94 -2.39
C GLY A 143 -24.15 20.96 -3.28
N GLY A 144 -24.77 19.95 -2.66
CA GLY A 144 -25.54 18.92 -3.37
C GLY A 144 -24.71 17.89 -4.16
N GLU A 145 -23.38 18.06 -4.26
CA GLU A 145 -22.50 17.21 -5.08
C GLU A 145 -22.42 15.79 -4.50
N GLY A 146 -22.58 14.79 -5.37
CA GLY A 146 -22.38 13.39 -5.05
C GLY A 146 -21.32 12.75 -5.96
N ARG A 147 -20.53 11.83 -5.40
CA ARG A 147 -19.45 11.15 -6.12
C ARG A 147 -19.34 9.69 -5.71
N ASP A 148 -19.07 8.85 -6.70
CA ASP A 148 -18.65 7.48 -6.48
C ASP A 148 -17.18 7.41 -6.14
N MET A 149 -16.88 6.72 -5.05
CA MET A 149 -15.57 6.55 -4.46
C MET A 149 -15.16 5.08 -4.63
N PRO A 150 -14.46 4.74 -5.73
CA PRO A 150 -14.01 3.37 -5.97
C PRO A 150 -12.92 2.99 -4.97
N LEU A 151 -12.95 1.73 -4.56
CA LEU A 151 -11.98 1.08 -3.70
C LEU A 151 -11.55 -0.23 -4.35
N VAL A 152 -10.25 -0.36 -4.57
CA VAL A 152 -9.62 -1.63 -4.96
C VAL A 152 -8.96 -2.23 -3.73
N PHE A 153 -9.28 -3.49 -3.44
CA PHE A 153 -8.73 -4.20 -2.29
C PHE A 153 -8.43 -5.66 -2.62
N MET A 154 -7.58 -6.26 -1.78
CA MET A 154 -7.24 -7.68 -1.81
C MET A 154 -7.09 -8.19 -0.38
N VAL A 155 -7.62 -9.37 -0.10
CA VAL A 155 -7.37 -10.09 1.15
C VAL A 155 -6.15 -10.98 0.93
N ASP A 156 -5.17 -10.90 1.81
CA ASP A 156 -3.96 -11.73 1.73
C ASP A 156 -4.27 -13.21 2.00
N PRO A 157 -3.72 -14.17 1.23
CA PRO A 157 -3.88 -15.60 1.52
C PRO A 157 -3.36 -16.03 2.89
N ASP A 158 -2.41 -15.31 3.47
CA ASP A 158 -1.85 -15.61 4.79
C ASP A 158 -2.83 -15.28 5.94
N LEU A 159 -4.07 -14.83 5.63
CA LEU A 159 -5.12 -14.60 6.61
C LEU A 159 -5.33 -15.87 7.46
N PRO A 160 -5.36 -15.79 8.80
CA PRO A 160 -5.62 -16.94 9.67
C PRO A 160 -6.89 -17.69 9.29
N GLU A 161 -6.86 -19.04 9.28
CA GLU A 161 -7.94 -19.89 8.78
C GLU A 161 -9.27 -19.74 9.54
N ASP A 162 -9.21 -19.32 10.80
CA ASP A 162 -10.37 -19.08 11.69
C ASP A 162 -11.17 -17.82 11.31
N ILE A 163 -10.62 -16.96 10.45
CA ILE A 163 -11.28 -15.74 10.00
C ILE A 163 -12.01 -16.02 8.67
N HIS A 164 -13.34 -16.13 8.77
CA HIS A 164 -14.24 -16.36 7.62
C HIS A 164 -15.03 -15.10 7.22
N GLU A 165 -15.18 -14.13 8.13
CA GLU A 165 -15.91 -12.89 7.89
C GLU A 165 -15.09 -11.71 8.40
N LEU A 166 -15.06 -10.64 7.62
CA LEU A 166 -14.40 -9.40 7.97
C LEU A 166 -15.21 -8.20 7.52
N ALA A 167 -15.29 -7.19 8.38
CA ALA A 167 -16.00 -5.96 8.11
C ALA A 167 -15.01 -4.85 7.78
N LEU A 168 -15.17 -4.25 6.60
CA LEU A 168 -14.55 -3.00 6.23
C LEU A 168 -15.53 -1.86 6.51
N SER A 169 -15.28 -1.14 7.60
CA SER A 169 -16.08 0.00 7.99
C SER A 169 -15.40 1.30 7.57
N TYR A 170 -16.17 2.23 7.03
CA TYR A 170 -15.76 3.61 6.80
C TYR A 170 -16.61 4.54 7.64
N THR A 171 -15.94 5.41 8.41
CA THR A 171 -16.60 6.52 9.07
C THR A 171 -16.22 7.82 8.38
N PHE A 172 -17.23 8.56 7.92
CA PHE A 172 -17.05 9.82 7.22
C PHE A 172 -17.10 11.00 8.19
N PHE A 173 -16.07 11.86 8.13
CA PHE A 173 -15.88 13.01 9.03
C PHE A 173 -15.80 14.34 8.28
N ASP A 174 -16.30 15.40 8.93
CA ASP A 174 -16.15 16.79 8.49
C ASP A 174 -14.80 17.36 8.92
N LYS A 175 -14.00 17.80 7.95
CA LYS A 175 -12.72 18.47 8.23
C LYS A 175 -12.87 19.98 8.42
N GLN A 176 -13.88 20.63 7.85
CA GLN A 176 -14.05 22.08 7.99
C GLN A 176 -14.27 22.48 9.45
N LYS A 177 -14.99 21.66 10.22
CA LYS A 177 -15.21 21.88 11.65
C LYS A 177 -13.92 21.72 12.47
N LEU A 178 -13.08 20.74 12.12
CA LEU A 178 -11.79 20.48 12.81
C LEU A 178 -10.77 21.61 12.58
N THR A 179 -10.75 22.21 11.39
CA THR A 179 -9.88 23.38 11.12
C THR A 179 -10.31 24.62 11.92
N ARG A 180 -11.61 24.77 12.25
CA ARG A 180 -12.11 25.88 13.08
C ARG A 180 -11.88 25.69 14.59
N LEU A 181 -11.73 24.46 15.09
CA LEU A 181 -11.51 24.18 16.51
C LEU A 181 -10.04 24.29 16.95
N ASN A 182 -9.10 24.33 16.00
CA ASN A 182 -7.66 24.46 16.26
C ASN A 182 -7.11 25.88 16.00
N LYS A 183 -7.98 26.89 15.89
CA LYS A 183 -7.59 28.30 15.71
C LYS A 183 -8.16 29.19 16.79
#